data_AF-A0AAD2CIC7-F1
#
_entry.id   AF-A0AAD2CIC7-F1
#
_cell.length_a   1.000
_cell.length_b   1.000
_cell.length_c   1.000
_cell.angle_alpha   90.00
_cell.angle_beta   90.00
_cell.angle_gamma   90.00
#
_symmetry.space_group_name_H-M   'P 1'
#
loop_
_entity.id
_entity.type
_entity.pdbx_description
1 polymer ?
#
loop_
_entity_poly.entity_id
_entity_poly.type
_entity_poly.pdbx_seq_one_letter_code
_entity_poly.pdbx_strand_id
1 'polypeptide(L)'
;MPNTRAQRKRSAAGLRNRNITVLGVGETRGVSLQIFISGDPIAQPRPRFAVTRASRTYIYNPAARAKTFFSRKMKQELQETGLASTANPIFTLPGVEVQVQFGLADMSKDLDNMLKFILDVLEDAGVYANDRLVRKIVAEKVQSNTGFTSLSVSYMDLATALAAVHI
;
A
#
# COMPACT_ATOMS: atom_id res chain seq x y z
N MET A 1 -33.40 -5.36 2.06
CA MET A 1 -32.10 -5.22 2.77
C MET A 1 -31.08 -6.15 2.12
N PRO A 2 -29.91 -5.67 1.65
CA PRO A 2 -28.95 -6.53 0.94
C PRO A 2 -28.24 -7.49 1.89
N ASN A 3 -28.08 -8.74 1.46
CA ASN A 3 -27.63 -9.88 2.24
C ASN A 3 -26.12 -9.78 2.58
N THR A 4 -25.80 -9.32 3.79
CA THR A 4 -24.45 -8.98 4.28
C THR A 4 -23.48 -10.16 4.37
N ARG A 5 -23.97 -11.41 4.44
CA ARG A 5 -23.10 -12.61 4.48
C ARG A 5 -22.52 -12.99 3.11
N ALA A 6 -23.30 -12.85 2.04
CA ALA A 6 -22.87 -13.19 0.69
C ALA A 6 -21.79 -12.22 0.17
N GLN A 7 -21.95 -10.92 0.43
CA GLN A 7 -20.93 -9.91 0.10
C GLN A 7 -19.61 -10.15 0.85
N ARG A 8 -19.65 -10.55 2.13
CA ARG A 8 -18.44 -10.86 2.93
C ARG A 8 -17.68 -12.09 2.42
N LYS A 9 -18.37 -13.11 1.91
CA LYS A 9 -17.72 -14.29 1.33
C LYS A 9 -17.05 -13.96 -0.01
N ARG A 10 -17.70 -13.16 -0.87
CA ARG A 10 -17.13 -12.70 -2.15
C ARG A 10 -15.92 -11.79 -1.95
N SER A 11 -15.97 -10.86 -1.00
CA SER A 11 -14.81 -9.98 -0.71
C SER A 11 -13.62 -10.75 -0.13
N ALA A 12 -13.86 -11.73 0.75
CA ALA A 12 -12.80 -12.56 1.30
C ALA A 12 -12.13 -13.48 0.26
N ALA A 13 -12.88 -14.00 -0.73
CA ALA A 13 -12.33 -14.79 -1.82
C ALA A 13 -11.49 -13.94 -2.78
N GLY A 14 -11.97 -12.74 -3.14
CA GLY A 14 -11.22 -11.80 -4.00
C GLY A 14 -9.93 -11.24 -3.38
N LEU A 15 -9.81 -11.29 -2.05
CA LEU A 15 -8.58 -10.96 -1.32
C LEU A 15 -7.52 -12.06 -1.43
N ARG A 16 -7.93 -13.33 -1.40
CA ARG A 16 -7.00 -14.48 -1.37
C ARG A 16 -6.34 -14.78 -2.71
N ASN A 17 -6.96 -14.42 -3.82
CA ASN A 17 -6.46 -14.70 -5.18
C ASN A 17 -5.42 -13.68 -5.68
N ARG A 18 -5.00 -12.74 -4.84
CA ARG A 18 -4.06 -11.68 -5.22
C ARG A 18 -2.66 -12.05 -4.81
N ASN A 19 -1.74 -11.93 -5.76
CA ASN A 19 -0.33 -12.18 -5.54
C ASN A 19 0.39 -10.85 -5.38
N ILE A 20 1.27 -10.80 -4.39
CA ILE A 20 2.22 -9.72 -4.20
C ILE A 20 3.55 -10.34 -4.58
N THR A 21 4.32 -9.63 -5.39
CA THR A 21 5.65 -10.06 -5.82
C THR A 21 6.58 -8.88 -5.64
N VAL A 22 7.62 -9.08 -4.84
CA VAL A 22 8.72 -8.13 -4.74
C VAL A 22 9.71 -8.46 -5.86
N LEU A 23 9.81 -7.59 -6.84
CA LEU A 23 10.59 -7.83 -8.07
C LEU A 23 12.09 -7.64 -7.85
N GLY A 24 12.48 -6.93 -6.80
CA GLY A 24 13.87 -6.78 -6.39
C GLY A 24 14.23 -5.35 -5.99
N VAL A 25 15.54 -5.14 -5.88
CA VAL A 25 16.15 -3.88 -5.50
C VAL A 25 16.99 -3.32 -6.66
N GLY A 26 16.75 -2.07 -7.06
CA GLY A 26 17.49 -1.39 -8.13
C GLY A 26 18.26 -0.16 -7.64
N GLU A 27 19.41 0.14 -8.26
CA GLU A 27 20.37 1.18 -7.84
C GLU A 27 20.41 2.43 -8.74
N THR A 28 19.28 2.89 -9.30
CA THR A 28 19.38 3.91 -10.37
C THR A 28 19.78 5.30 -9.84
N ARG A 29 19.54 5.62 -8.55
CA ARG A 29 19.95 6.88 -7.84
C ARG A 29 19.97 6.73 -6.31
N GLY A 30 20.33 5.54 -5.83
CA GLY A 30 20.03 5.10 -4.47
C GLY A 30 19.27 3.78 -4.51
N VAL A 31 18.75 3.33 -3.37
CA VAL A 31 18.10 2.03 -3.29
C VAL A 31 16.61 2.17 -3.66
N SER A 32 16.10 1.29 -4.51
CA SER A 32 14.68 1.29 -4.89
C SER A 32 14.08 -0.11 -4.80
N LEU A 33 12.87 -0.22 -4.26
CA LEU A 33 12.10 -1.45 -4.12
C LEU A 33 10.99 -1.47 -5.16
N GLN A 34 10.95 -2.53 -5.98
CA GLN A 34 9.89 -2.73 -6.95
C GLN A 34 8.91 -3.79 -6.46
N ILE A 35 7.62 -3.45 -6.50
CA ILE A 35 6.54 -4.32 -6.01
C ILE A 35 5.44 -4.39 -7.06
N PHE A 36 4.94 -5.59 -7.30
CA PHE A 36 3.80 -5.82 -8.17
C PHE A 36 2.71 -6.56 -7.42
N ILE A 37 1.47 -6.10 -7.56
CA ILE A 37 0.29 -6.69 -6.94
C ILE A 37 -0.71 -7.01 -8.05
N SER A 38 -1.08 -8.29 -8.18
CA SER A 38 -2.08 -8.71 -9.16
C SER A 38 -3.52 -8.46 -8.69
N GLY A 39 -4.38 -8.15 -9.66
CA GLY A 39 -5.82 -7.96 -9.48
C GLY A 39 -6.22 -6.51 -9.19
N ASP A 40 -7.52 -6.24 -9.33
CA ASP A 40 -8.11 -4.89 -9.25
C ASP A 40 -7.70 -4.08 -8.01
N PRO A 41 -7.00 -2.95 -8.10
CA PRO A 41 -6.66 -2.10 -6.97
C PRO A 41 -7.79 -1.91 -5.95
N ILE A 42 -7.43 -2.05 -4.67
CA ILE A 42 -8.33 -1.89 -3.54
C ILE A 42 -8.34 -0.43 -3.15
N ALA A 43 -9.50 0.21 -3.28
CA ALA A 43 -9.75 1.52 -2.70
C ALA A 43 -10.11 1.35 -1.23
N GLN A 44 -9.56 2.20 -0.36
CA GLN A 44 -10.02 2.30 1.02
C GLN A 44 -11.47 2.81 1.05
N PRO A 45 -12.46 2.01 1.49
CA PRO A 45 -13.80 2.51 1.68
C PRO A 45 -13.81 3.61 2.75
N ARG A 46 -14.61 4.66 2.52
CA ARG A 46 -14.83 5.71 3.53
C ARG A 46 -15.36 5.08 4.83
N PRO A 47 -14.84 5.49 6.01
CA PRO A 47 -15.34 5.03 7.29
C PRO A 47 -16.86 5.24 7.37
N ARG A 48 -17.57 4.22 7.86
CA ARG A 48 -19.00 4.32 8.09
C ARG A 48 -19.24 4.32 9.59
N PHE A 49 -20.02 5.28 10.07
CA PHE A 49 -20.51 5.26 11.44
C PHE A 49 -21.46 4.09 11.59
N ALA A 50 -21.03 3.05 12.30
CA ALA A 50 -21.87 1.90 12.58
C ALA A 50 -22.60 2.19 13.88
N VAL A 51 -23.87 2.59 13.73
CA VAL A 51 -24.98 2.56 14.70
C VAL A 51 -24.60 2.52 16.18
N THR A 52 -25.06 3.53 16.92
CA THR A 52 -25.04 3.58 18.38
C THR A 52 -25.73 2.34 18.97
N ARG A 53 -24.96 1.37 19.48
CA ARG A 53 -25.49 0.33 20.38
C ARG A 53 -25.09 0.71 21.79
N ALA A 54 -26.09 0.85 22.67
CA ALA A 54 -25.88 1.12 24.09
C ALA A 54 -24.94 2.32 24.37
N SER A 55 -25.20 3.45 23.71
CA SER A 55 -24.49 4.72 23.94
C SER A 55 -23.00 4.75 23.55
N ARG A 56 -22.49 3.73 22.84
CA ARG A 56 -21.13 3.72 22.30
C ARG A 56 -21.15 3.79 20.78
N THR A 57 -20.44 4.78 20.23
CA THR A 57 -20.22 4.93 18.79
C THR A 57 -19.10 3.99 18.36
N TYR A 58 -19.41 3.02 17.50
CA TYR A 58 -18.41 2.13 16.91
C TYR A 58 -18.07 2.63 15.50
N ILE A 59 -16.82 3.05 15.29
CA ILE A 59 -16.31 3.37 13.96
C ILE A 59 -15.84 2.07 13.33
N TYR A 60 -16.60 1.56 12.35
CA TYR A 60 -16.23 0.37 11.62
C TYR A 60 -15.39 0.76 10.39
N ASN A 61 -14.15 0.27 10.32
CA ASN A 61 -13.32 0.38 9.14
C ASN A 61 -13.40 -0.93 8.32
N PRO A 62 -14.14 -0.97 7.19
CA PRO A 62 -14.25 -2.16 6.37
C PRO A 62 -12.91 -2.55 5.70
N ALA A 63 -11.97 -1.59 5.58
CA ALA A 63 -10.66 -1.80 4.96
C ALA A 63 -9.69 -2.57 5.86
N ALA A 64 -9.91 -2.57 7.18
CA ALA A 64 -8.93 -3.05 8.17
C ALA A 64 -8.48 -4.49 7.87
N ARG A 65 -9.43 -5.39 7.59
CA ARG A 65 -9.10 -6.79 7.28
C ARG A 65 -8.27 -6.94 6.00
N ALA A 66 -8.57 -6.14 4.97
CA ALA A 66 -7.83 -6.14 3.73
C ALA A 66 -6.40 -5.64 3.98
N LYS A 67 -6.24 -4.53 4.70
CA LYS A 67 -4.93 -3.98 5.08
C LYS A 67 -4.07 -5.00 5.81
N THR A 68 -4.59 -5.58 6.91
CA THR A 68 -3.86 -6.59 7.68
C THR A 68 -3.45 -7.80 6.84
N PHE A 69 -4.30 -8.22 5.90
CA PHE A 69 -3.95 -9.32 5.00
C PHE A 69 -2.80 -8.94 4.06
N PHE A 70 -2.91 -7.76 3.43
CA PHE A 70 -1.92 -7.25 2.49
C PHE A 70 -0.58 -6.92 3.14
N SER A 71 -0.59 -6.22 4.27
CA SER A 71 0.63 -5.88 5.00
C SER A 71 1.34 -7.13 5.50
N ARG A 72 0.61 -8.14 6.00
CA ARG A 72 1.20 -9.42 6.38
C ARG A 72 1.83 -10.16 5.20
N LYS A 73 1.13 -10.19 4.05
CA LYS A 73 1.67 -10.84 2.84
C LYS A 73 2.89 -10.08 2.31
N MET A 74 2.83 -8.75 2.25
CA MET A 74 3.97 -7.91 1.89
C MET A 74 5.18 -8.16 2.80
N LYS A 75 4.96 -8.17 4.12
CA LYS A 75 6.01 -8.44 5.11
C LYS A 75 6.62 -9.82 4.93
N GLN A 76 5.82 -10.82 4.61
CA GLN A 76 6.31 -12.16 4.29
C GLN A 76 7.20 -12.15 3.03
N GLU A 77 6.75 -11.53 1.93
CA GLU A 77 7.54 -11.41 0.70
C GLU A 77 8.87 -10.66 0.93
N LEU A 78 8.83 -9.59 1.74
CA LEU A 78 10.04 -8.86 2.15
C LEU A 78 10.98 -9.72 3.00
N GLN A 79 10.45 -10.61 3.85
CA GLN A 79 11.27 -11.55 4.62
C GLN A 79 11.91 -12.61 3.72
N GLU A 80 11.15 -13.18 2.78
CA GLU A 80 11.61 -14.19 1.83
C GLU A 80 12.69 -13.64 0.88
N THR A 81 12.61 -12.36 0.52
CA THR A 81 13.65 -11.65 -0.25
C THR A 81 14.83 -11.17 0.60
N GLY A 82 14.80 -11.38 1.92
CA GLY A 82 15.85 -10.92 2.84
C GLY A 82 15.84 -9.42 3.13
N LEU A 83 14.85 -8.69 2.63
CA LEU A 83 14.73 -7.24 2.75
C LEU A 83 14.14 -6.79 4.09
N ALA A 84 13.32 -7.61 4.76
CA ALA A 84 12.61 -7.26 6.00
C ALA A 84 13.48 -7.22 7.28
N SER A 85 14.81 -7.31 7.17
CA SER A 85 15.68 -7.24 8.35
C SER A 85 15.64 -5.83 8.96
N THR A 86 15.47 -5.73 10.28
CA THR A 86 15.63 -4.48 11.04
C THR A 86 17.02 -3.85 10.90
N ALA A 87 18.00 -4.63 10.45
CA ALA A 87 19.34 -4.15 10.11
C ALA A 87 19.45 -3.60 8.68
N ASN A 88 18.38 -3.64 7.88
CA ASN A 88 18.41 -3.14 6.51
C ASN A 88 18.36 -1.60 6.52
N PRO A 89 19.48 -0.92 6.20
CA PRO A 89 19.59 0.54 6.31
C PRO A 89 18.67 1.28 5.34
N ILE A 90 18.12 0.58 4.34
CA ILE A 90 17.17 1.12 3.38
C ILE A 90 15.99 1.79 4.09
N PHE A 91 15.47 1.20 5.18
CA PHE A 91 14.27 1.68 5.86
C PHE A 91 14.52 2.77 6.92
N THR A 92 15.78 3.14 7.16
CA THR A 92 16.16 4.20 8.10
C THR A 92 16.55 5.50 7.38
N LEU A 93 16.50 5.52 6.06
CA LEU A 93 16.80 6.70 5.27
C LEU A 93 15.75 7.82 5.45
N PRO A 94 16.17 9.10 5.44
CA PRO A 94 15.36 10.23 5.89
C PRO A 94 14.25 10.66 4.91
N GLY A 95 14.16 10.02 3.74
CA GLY A 95 13.20 10.37 2.70
C GLY A 95 12.87 9.21 1.78
N VAL A 96 11.57 9.03 1.54
CA VAL A 96 11.02 8.01 0.65
C VAL A 96 10.23 8.69 -0.47
N GLU A 97 10.46 8.28 -1.71
CA GLU A 97 9.60 8.60 -2.85
C GLU A 97 8.79 7.36 -3.23
N VAL A 98 7.48 7.51 -3.35
CA VAL A 98 6.57 6.44 -3.75
C VAL A 98 6.00 6.76 -5.12
N GLN A 99 6.23 5.88 -6.09
CA GLN A 99 5.57 5.91 -7.38
C GLN A 99 4.62 4.73 -7.47
N VAL A 100 3.36 4.98 -7.83
CA VAL A 100 2.33 3.95 -7.92
C VAL A 100 1.51 4.10 -9.19
N GLN A 101 1.36 3.00 -9.90
CA GLN A 101 0.48 2.88 -11.06
C GLN A 101 -0.64 1.89 -10.75
N PHE A 102 -1.87 2.34 -10.93
CA PHE A 102 -3.08 1.53 -10.74
C PHE A 102 -3.68 1.16 -12.10
N GLY A 103 -3.59 -0.11 -12.48
CA GLY A 103 -4.33 -0.66 -13.60
C GLY A 103 -5.77 -0.97 -13.20
N LEU A 104 -6.75 -0.34 -13.85
CA LEU A 104 -8.16 -0.40 -13.46
C LEU A 104 -9.06 -0.72 -14.65
N ALA A 105 -9.98 -1.66 -14.48
CA ALA A 105 -11.10 -1.82 -15.40
C ALA A 105 -12.12 -0.70 -15.23
N ASP A 106 -12.35 -0.31 -13.97
CA ASP A 106 -13.25 0.78 -13.57
C ASP A 106 -12.45 2.01 -13.13
N MET A 107 -12.40 3.01 -14.00
CA MET A 107 -11.68 4.27 -13.79
C MET A 107 -12.39 5.21 -12.80
N SER A 108 -13.63 4.91 -12.40
CA SER A 108 -14.39 5.74 -11.46
C SER A 108 -13.90 5.60 -10.01
N LYS A 109 -13.06 4.61 -9.70
CA LYS A 109 -12.47 4.45 -8.36
C LYS A 109 -11.59 5.64 -7.99
N ASP A 110 -11.74 6.21 -6.80
CA ASP A 110 -10.96 7.40 -6.43
C ASP A 110 -9.48 7.08 -6.21
N LEU A 111 -8.60 7.89 -6.79
CA LEU A 111 -7.13 7.72 -6.72
C LEU A 111 -6.61 7.85 -5.29
N ASP A 112 -7.12 8.84 -4.55
CA ASP A 112 -6.78 9.12 -3.16
C ASP A 112 -7.09 7.93 -2.24
N ASN A 113 -8.24 7.28 -2.42
CA ASN A 113 -8.66 6.14 -1.63
C ASN A 113 -7.80 4.90 -1.90
N MET A 114 -7.36 4.70 -3.15
CA MET A 114 -6.43 3.61 -3.50
C MET A 114 -5.02 3.89 -2.99
N LEU A 115 -4.53 5.12 -3.17
CA LEU A 115 -3.24 5.54 -2.67
C LEU A 115 -3.16 5.40 -1.15
N LYS A 116 -4.18 5.87 -0.41
CA LYS A 116 -4.23 5.73 1.04
C LYS A 116 -4.20 4.28 1.49
N PHE A 117 -4.91 3.39 0.79
CA PHE A 117 -4.86 1.95 1.10
C PHE A 117 -3.42 1.40 0.97
N ILE A 118 -2.71 1.82 -0.08
CA ILE A 118 -1.34 1.40 -0.33
C ILE A 118 -0.36 1.92 0.71
N LEU A 119 -0.40 3.21 1.04
CA LEU A 119 0.52 3.81 2.01
C LEU A 119 0.38 3.13 3.37
N ASP A 120 -0.85 2.95 3.86
CA ASP A 120 -1.11 2.25 5.13
C ASP A 120 -0.58 0.79 5.09
N VAL A 121 -0.64 0.11 3.93
CA VAL A 121 -0.09 -1.25 3.77
C VAL A 121 1.45 -1.25 3.79
N LEU A 122 2.10 -0.26 3.18
CA LEU A 122 3.56 -0.13 3.15
C LEU A 122 4.11 0.19 4.55
N GLU A 123 3.48 1.11 5.27
CA GLU A 123 3.81 1.43 6.66
C GLU A 123 3.63 0.20 7.57
N ASP A 124 2.47 -0.45 7.53
CA ASP A 124 2.18 -1.66 8.34
C ASP A 124 3.14 -2.83 8.01
N ALA A 125 3.60 -2.92 6.76
CA ALA A 125 4.56 -3.94 6.33
C ALA A 125 6.00 -3.64 6.77
N GLY A 126 6.27 -2.40 7.23
CA GLY A 126 7.61 -1.95 7.61
C GLY A 126 8.49 -1.56 6.44
N VAL A 127 7.90 -1.22 5.28
CA VAL A 127 8.62 -0.68 4.11
C VAL A 127 9.23 0.69 4.44
N TYR A 128 8.64 1.42 5.37
CA TYR A 128 9.24 2.58 6.01
C TYR A 128 8.62 2.73 7.39
N ALA A 129 9.33 3.40 8.31
CA ALA A 129 8.91 3.46 9.71
C ALA A 129 7.67 4.34 9.94
N ASN A 130 7.47 5.35 9.10
CA ASN A 130 6.34 6.27 9.20
C ASN A 130 6.01 6.95 7.87
N ASP A 131 4.73 7.16 7.59
CA ASP A 131 4.26 7.90 6.40
C ASP A 131 4.85 9.32 6.29
N ARG A 132 5.26 9.95 7.41
CA ARG A 132 5.95 11.26 7.44
C ARG A 132 7.30 11.26 6.72
N LEU A 133 7.90 10.10 6.48
CA LEU A 133 9.14 9.96 5.71
C LEU A 133 8.87 10.05 4.20
N VAL A 134 7.62 9.91 3.76
CA VAL A 134 7.26 10.02 2.35
C VAL A 134 7.31 11.49 1.94
N ARG A 135 8.28 11.84 1.08
CA ARG A 135 8.51 13.21 0.60
C ARG A 135 7.81 13.51 -0.70
N LYS A 136 7.66 12.48 -1.54
CA LYS A 136 7.06 12.60 -2.85
C LYS A 136 6.21 11.38 -3.14
N ILE A 137 5.03 11.65 -3.68
CA ILE A 137 4.13 10.62 -4.19
C ILE A 137 3.78 10.96 -5.63
N VAL A 138 3.99 10.02 -6.53
CA VAL A 138 3.46 10.07 -7.89
C VAL A 138 2.49 8.91 -8.02
N ALA A 139 1.21 9.23 -8.26
CA ALA A 139 0.17 8.23 -8.38
C ALA A 139 -0.57 8.43 -9.70
N GLU A 140 -0.75 7.36 -10.46
CA GLU A 140 -1.42 7.40 -11.75
C GLU A 140 -2.42 6.25 -11.92
N LYS A 141 -3.42 6.47 -12.77
CA LYS A 141 -4.35 5.44 -13.20
C LYS A 141 -4.10 5.12 -14.65
N VAL A 142 -4.15 3.84 -14.98
CA VAL A 142 -4.14 3.36 -16.36
C VAL A 142 -5.30 2.39 -16.56
N GLN A 143 -5.93 2.46 -17.74
CA GLN A 143 -6.99 1.51 -18.09
C GLN A 143 -6.38 0.12 -18.23
N SER A 144 -6.98 -0.89 -17.60
CA SER A 144 -6.53 -2.29 -17.67
C SER A 144 -7.69 -3.25 -17.49
N ASN A 145 -7.71 -4.34 -18.26
CA ASN A 145 -8.78 -5.34 -18.18
C ASN A 145 -8.58 -6.36 -17.04
N THR A 146 -7.35 -6.49 -16.53
CA THR A 146 -6.97 -7.53 -15.55
C THR A 146 -6.78 -6.99 -14.14
N GLY A 147 -6.61 -5.67 -14.00
CA GLY A 147 -6.40 -5.00 -12.74
C GLY A 147 -5.01 -5.27 -12.15
N PHE A 148 -4.30 -4.24 -11.73
CA PHE A 148 -3.02 -4.39 -11.03
C PHE A 148 -2.65 -3.15 -10.22
N THR A 149 -1.74 -3.32 -9.26
CA THR A 149 -0.98 -2.20 -8.66
C THR A 149 0.51 -2.45 -8.87
N SER A 150 1.20 -1.52 -9.51
CA SER A 150 2.67 -1.51 -9.61
C SER A 150 3.23 -0.39 -8.75
N LEU A 151 4.26 -0.68 -7.96
CA LEU A 151 4.88 0.26 -7.05
C LEU A 151 6.39 0.30 -7.24
N SER A 152 6.95 1.49 -7.17
CA SER A 152 8.37 1.73 -6.98
C SER A 152 8.56 2.62 -5.75
N VAL A 153 9.28 2.13 -4.76
CA VAL A 153 9.61 2.86 -3.54
C VAL A 153 11.10 3.15 -3.55
N SER A 154 11.48 4.41 -3.72
CA SER A 154 12.88 4.84 -3.80
C SER A 154 13.28 5.55 -2.51
N TYR A 155 14.47 5.25 -2.01
CA TYR A 155 14.99 5.83 -0.78
C TYR A 155 16.09 6.83 -1.13
N MET A 156 15.95 8.05 -0.65
CA MET A 156 16.96 9.09 -0.85
C MET A 156 18.16 8.80 0.05
N ASP A 157 19.36 8.88 -0.51
CA ASP A 157 20.57 8.85 0.31
C ASP A 157 20.65 10.12 1.18
N LEU A 158 21.48 10.04 2.23
CA LEU A 158 21.63 11.14 3.19
C LEU A 158 22.17 12.41 2.52
N ALA A 159 23.03 12.27 1.51
CA ALA A 159 23.64 13.39 0.79
C ALA A 159 22.60 14.18 -0.01
N THR A 160 21.71 13.49 -0.72
CA THR A 160 20.59 14.05 -1.47
C THR A 160 19.58 14.69 -0.52
N ALA A 161 19.30 14.05 0.61
CA ALA A 161 18.40 14.59 1.62
C ALA A 161 18.93 15.91 2.23
N LEU A 162 20.24 15.99 2.52
CA LEU A 162 20.87 17.22 3.01
C LEU A 162 20.88 18.34 1.96
N ALA A 163 21.11 18.01 0.69
CA ALA A 163 21.06 18.98 -0.40
C ALA A 163 19.66 19.60 -0.59
N ALA A 164 18.60 18.84 -0.31
CA ALA A 164 17.21 19.32 -0.43
C ALA A 164 16.75 20.26 0.70
N VAL A 165 17.46 20.31 1.84
CA VAL A 165 17.12 21.19 2.99
C VAL A 165 17.67 22.61 2.82
N HIS A 166 18.63 22.80 1.92
CA HIS A 166 19.31 24.08 1.69
C HIS A 166 18.72 24.92 0.52
N ILE A 167 17.49 24.61 0.09
CA ILE A 167 16.71 25.37 -0.90
C ILE A 167 15.48 25.94 -0.21
#